data_AF-A0ABD6C900-F1
#
_entry.id   AF-A0ABD6C900-F1
#
_cell.length_a   1.000
_cell.length_b   1.000
_cell.length_c   1.000
_cell.angle_alpha   90.00
_cell.angle_beta   90.00
_cell.angle_gamma   90.00
#
_symmetry.space_group_name_H-M   'P 1'
#
loop_
_entity.id
_entity.type
_entity.pdbx_description
1 polymer ?
#
loop_
_entity_poly.entity_id
_entity_poly.type
_entity_poly.pdbx_seq_one_letter_code
_entity_poly.pdbx_strand_id
1 'polypeptide(L)'
;MSTTVATTGAQSDAALSEKQQRILEYLRANADTQTYFKSRLIGDELDMSAKEVGTNMPALQNGEFDVDVEKWGYSSSTTWKVTT
;
A
#
# COMPACT_ATOMS: atom_id res chain seq x y z
N MET A 1 15.82 20.10 -27.03
CA MET A 1 14.71 20.73 -26.30
C MET A 1 14.00 19.63 -25.55
N SER A 2 14.15 19.61 -24.23
CA SER A 2 13.71 18.52 -23.35
C SER A 2 12.27 18.75 -22.91
N THR A 3 11.37 17.84 -23.20
CA THR A 3 10.07 17.77 -22.51
C THR A 3 9.53 16.36 -22.63
N THR A 4 9.53 15.62 -21.52
CA THR A 4 8.44 14.68 -21.24
C THR A 4 8.17 14.73 -19.74
N VAL A 5 6.94 15.09 -19.44
CA VAL A 5 6.34 15.24 -18.12
C VAL A 5 6.30 13.89 -17.40
N ALA A 6 6.77 13.85 -16.15
CA ALA A 6 6.49 12.75 -15.22
C ALA A 6 5.23 13.11 -14.43
N THR A 7 4.10 12.53 -14.81
CA THR A 7 2.89 12.50 -13.96
C THR A 7 2.14 11.22 -14.29
N THR A 8 2.69 10.09 -13.83
CA THR A 8 2.09 8.76 -13.96
C THR A 8 1.78 8.19 -12.57
N GLY A 9 1.09 8.96 -11.73
CA GLY A 9 0.63 8.49 -10.42
C GLY A 9 -0.89 8.28 -10.35
N ALA A 10 -1.64 8.93 -11.26
CA ALA A 10 -3.10 9.10 -11.17
C ALA A 10 -3.93 8.08 -11.99
N GLN A 11 -3.29 7.23 -12.82
CA GLN A 11 -4.02 6.24 -13.62
C GLN A 11 -4.14 4.88 -12.91
N SER A 12 -3.28 4.59 -11.93
CA SER A 12 -3.27 3.31 -11.22
C SER A 12 -4.28 3.26 -10.08
N ASP A 13 -4.58 4.39 -9.42
CA ASP A 13 -5.52 4.47 -8.30
C ASP A 13 -6.98 4.28 -8.73
N ALA A 14 -7.35 4.73 -9.93
CA ALA A 14 -8.72 4.60 -10.46
C ALA A 14 -9.17 3.14 -10.67
N ALA A 15 -8.23 2.19 -10.75
CA ALA A 15 -8.53 0.76 -10.87
C ALA A 15 -8.65 0.02 -9.52
N LEU A 16 -8.34 0.69 -8.41
CA LEU A 16 -8.40 0.10 -7.08
C LEU A 16 -9.83 0.09 -6.53
N SER A 17 -10.20 -0.99 -5.86
CA SER A 17 -11.39 -1.01 -5.01
C SER A 17 -11.27 -0.01 -3.86
N GLU A 18 -12.41 0.40 -3.28
CA GLU A 18 -12.44 1.34 -2.15
C GLU A 18 -11.56 0.87 -0.98
N LYS A 19 -11.51 -0.43 -0.69
CA LYS A 19 -10.66 -0.97 0.38
C LYS A 19 -9.18 -0.86 0.06
N GLN A 20 -8.78 -1.11 -1.19
CA GLN A 20 -7.40 -0.97 -1.63
C GLN A 20 -6.97 0.50 -1.63
N GLN A 21 -7.84 1.42 -2.04
CA GLN A 21 -7.59 2.86 -1.97
C GLN A 21 -7.35 3.30 -0.52
N ARG A 22 -8.23 2.92 0.42
CA ARG A 22 -8.06 3.24 1.85
C ARG A 22 -6.75 2.70 2.43
N ILE A 23 -6.36 1.48 2.04
CA ILE A 23 -5.07 0.91 2.45
C ILE A 23 -3.91 1.71 1.83
N LEU A 24 -3.97 2.05 0.54
CA LEU A 24 -2.94 2.85 -0.13
C LEU A 24 -2.73 4.21 0.54
N GLU A 25 -3.82 4.92 0.83
CA GLU A 25 -3.79 6.21 1.51
C GLU A 25 -3.15 6.11 2.89
N TYR A 26 -3.49 5.08 3.66
CA TYR A 26 -2.86 4.82 4.95
C TYR A 26 -1.36 4.56 4.83
N LEU A 27 -0.93 3.77 3.84
CA LEU A 27 0.49 3.50 3.62
C LEU A 27 1.24 4.78 3.24
N ARG A 28 0.72 5.55 2.29
CA ARG A 28 1.31 6.84 1.86
C ARG A 28 1.45 7.82 3.01
N ALA A 29 0.42 7.97 3.84
CA ALA A 29 0.45 8.90 4.96
C ALA A 29 1.50 8.56 6.03
N ASN A 30 1.95 7.30 6.10
CA ASN A 30 2.86 6.83 7.14
C ASN A 30 4.25 6.43 6.62
N ALA A 31 4.44 6.28 5.30
CA ALA A 31 5.66 5.75 4.69
C ALA A 31 6.92 6.56 5.01
N ASP A 32 6.79 7.88 5.23
CA ASP A 32 7.91 8.75 5.62
C ASP A 32 8.49 8.42 7.01
N THR A 33 7.67 7.83 7.89
CA THR A 33 8.02 7.59 9.31
C THR A 33 8.08 6.10 9.68
N GLN A 34 7.54 5.23 8.83
CA GLN A 34 7.44 3.80 9.08
C GLN A 34 7.72 3.01 7.81
N THR A 35 8.61 2.02 7.91
CA THR A 35 8.97 1.14 6.77
C THR A 35 8.23 -0.19 6.79
N TYR A 36 7.84 -0.70 7.97
CA TYR A 36 7.26 -2.04 8.10
C TYR A 36 5.85 -1.99 8.67
N PHE A 37 4.89 -2.47 7.89
CA PHE A 37 3.47 -2.43 8.21
C PHE A 37 2.92 -3.83 8.39
N LYS A 38 2.37 -4.13 9.57
CA LYS A 38 1.72 -5.42 9.84
C LYS A 38 0.25 -5.35 9.43
N SER A 39 -0.23 -6.31 8.65
CA SER A 39 -1.64 -6.35 8.22
C SER A 39 -2.63 -6.31 9.38
N ARG A 40 -2.28 -6.85 10.55
CA ARG A 40 -3.12 -6.73 11.76
C ARG A 40 -3.25 -5.29 12.25
N LEU A 41 -2.17 -4.51 12.25
CA LEU A 41 -2.18 -3.14 12.74
C LEU A 41 -2.87 -2.19 11.76
N ILE A 42 -2.63 -2.37 10.45
CA ILE A 42 -3.39 -1.67 9.41
C ILE A 42 -4.89 -1.95 9.56
N GLY A 43 -5.24 -3.20 9.85
CA GLY A 43 -6.64 -3.60 10.04
C GLY A 43 -7.32 -2.89 11.22
N ASP A 44 -6.61 -2.76 12.34
CA ASP A 44 -7.10 -2.04 13.52
C ASP A 44 -7.42 -0.57 13.21
N GLU A 45 -6.52 0.10 12.47
CA GLU A 45 -6.66 1.51 12.09
C GLU A 45 -7.75 1.75 11.03
N LEU A 46 -7.97 0.78 10.12
CA LEU A 46 -8.90 0.92 9.00
C LEU A 46 -10.27 0.26 9.23
N ASP A 47 -10.49 -0.31 10.41
CA ASP A 47 -11.66 -1.15 10.73
C ASP A 47 -11.82 -2.33 9.75
N MET A 48 -10.69 -3.03 9.50
CA MET A 48 -10.60 -4.20 8.62
C MET A 48 -9.96 -5.37 9.36
N SER A 49 -10.27 -6.60 8.96
CA SER A 49 -9.55 -7.76 9.50
C SER A 49 -8.12 -7.85 8.91
N ALA A 50 -7.18 -8.42 9.68
CA ALA A 50 -5.82 -8.67 9.20
C ALA A 50 -5.79 -9.52 7.90
N LYS A 51 -6.73 -10.45 7.76
CA LYS A 51 -6.89 -11.28 6.56
C LYS A 51 -7.35 -10.43 5.38
N GLU A 52 -8.34 -9.57 5.59
CA GLU A 52 -8.87 -8.67 4.56
C GLU A 52 -7.78 -7.72 4.04
N VAL A 53 -7.01 -7.09 4.93
CA VAL A 53 -5.86 -6.27 4.52
C VAL A 53 -4.89 -7.10 3.70
N GLY A 54 -4.48 -8.27 4.21
CA GLY A 54 -3.53 -9.16 3.52
C GLY A 54 -4.00 -9.63 2.13
N THR A 55 -5.30 -9.76 1.90
CA THR A 55 -5.88 -10.10 0.58
C THR A 55 -5.85 -8.92 -0.39
N ASN A 56 -5.90 -7.68 0.09
CA ASN A 56 -5.88 -6.48 -0.75
C ASN A 56 -4.46 -6.00 -1.08
N MET A 57 -3.48 -6.25 -0.20
CA MET A 57 -2.08 -5.84 -0.38
C MET A 57 -1.39 -6.32 -1.67
N PRO A 58 -1.67 -7.50 -2.24
CA PRO A 58 -1.11 -7.88 -3.54
C PRO A 58 -1.46 -6.92 -4.68
N ALA A 59 -2.63 -6.28 -4.67
CA ALA A 59 -2.98 -5.28 -5.70
C ALA A 59 -2.10 -4.02 -5.58
N LEU A 60 -1.69 -3.69 -4.36
CA LEU A 60 -0.82 -2.56 -4.05
C LEU A 60 0.63 -2.88 -4.41
N GLN A 61 1.08 -4.11 -4.13
CA GLN A 61 2.40 -4.62 -4.51
C GLN A 61 2.61 -4.71 -6.03
N ASN A 62 1.58 -5.09 -6.80
CA ASN A 62 1.69 -5.23 -8.26
C ASN A 62 1.36 -3.94 -9.02
N GLY A 63 0.87 -2.90 -8.35
CA GLY A 63 0.55 -1.63 -8.98
C GLY A 63 1.72 -0.65 -8.91
N GLU A 64 1.75 0.28 -9.84
CA GLU A 64 2.72 1.39 -9.84
C GLU A 64 2.12 2.58 -9.10
N PHE A 65 2.65 2.86 -7.91
CA PHE A 65 2.24 3.96 -7.04
C PHE A 65 3.48 4.70 -6.52
N ASP A 66 3.25 5.82 -5.85
CA ASP A 66 4.28 6.60 -5.14
C ASP A 66 4.96 5.85 -3.97
N VAL A 67 4.48 4.65 -3.65
CA VAL A 67 5.10 3.78 -2.64
C VAL A 67 5.31 2.40 -3.24
N ASP A 68 6.49 1.83 -3.04
CA ASP A 68 6.82 0.44 -3.33
C ASP A 68 6.38 -0.43 -2.15
N VAL A 69 5.67 -1.52 -2.43
CA VAL A 69 5.09 -2.41 -1.42
C VAL A 69 5.60 -3.83 -1.63
N GLU A 70 6.42 -4.32 -0.71
CA GLU A 70 7.00 -5.67 -0.77
C GLU A 70 6.50 -6.53 0.40
N LYS A 71 6.20 -7.81 0.11
CA LYS A 71 5.88 -8.78 1.16
C LYS A 71 7.14 -9.20 1.91
N TRP A 72 7.25 -8.83 3.18
CA TRP A 72 8.47 -9.03 3.99
C TRP A 72 8.48 -10.32 4.80
N GLY A 73 7.36 -10.69 5.44
CA GLY A 73 7.35 -11.91 6.27
C GLY A 73 6.03 -12.21 6.95
N TYR A 74 5.98 -13.33 7.68
CA TYR A 74 4.78 -13.81 8.36
C TYR A 74 5.08 -14.08 9.83
N SER A 75 4.74 -13.14 10.70
CA SER A 75 4.75 -13.37 12.15
C SER A 75 3.45 -12.82 12.71
N SER A 76 2.54 -13.72 13.12
CA SER A 76 1.14 -13.47 13.56
C SER A 76 0.19 -12.83 12.55
N SER A 77 0.71 -12.06 11.58
CA SER A 77 0.04 -11.56 10.37
C SER A 77 1.12 -11.24 9.32
N THR A 78 0.75 -10.98 8.08
CA THR A 78 1.70 -10.59 7.03
C THR A 78 2.28 -9.21 7.34
N THR A 79 3.61 -9.07 7.26
CA THR A 79 4.31 -7.79 7.30
C THR A 79 4.66 -7.37 5.88
N TRP A 80 4.43 -6.11 5.58
CA TRP A 80 4.72 -5.47 4.32
C TRP A 80 5.78 -4.41 4.55
N LYS A 81 6.84 -4.47 3.75
CA LYS A 81 7.83 -3.40 3.67
C LYS A 81 7.30 -2.37 2.69
N VAL A 82 7.33 -1.11 3.08
CA VAL A 82 6.89 0.00 2.24
C VAL A 82 8.00 1.05 2.21
N THR A 83 8.32 1.50 1.00
CA THR A 83 9.33 2.54 0.75
C THR A 83 8.83 3.53 -0.28
N THR A 84 9.13 4.81 -0.09
CA THR A 84 8.92 5.90 -1.06
C THR A 84 10.13 6.04 -1.98
#